data_AF-A0A1W9Q801-F1
#
_entry.id   AF-A0A1W9Q801-F1
#
_cell.length_a   1.000
_cell.length_b   1.000
_cell.length_c   1.000
_cell.angle_alpha   90.00
_cell.angle_beta   90.00
_cell.angle_gamma   90.00
#
_symmetry.space_group_name_H-M   'P 1'
#
loop_
_entity.id
_entity.type
_entity.pdbx_description
1 polymer ?
#
loop_
_entity_poly.entity_id
_entity_poly.type
_entity_poly.pdbx_seq_one_letter_code
_entity_poly.pdbx_strand_id
1 'polypeptide(L)'
;MASKEKATRLEQERYWGEQLKKRFTLLTGKGLDAGRISRDAAVRKLRARIRETGQRLRAIEEREQKAEEMARLKAEKLAAPKIKKSRKKKEMEEKPAESKRQQKKKKKKEGQSKGSKQPS
;
A
#
# COMPACT_ATOMS: atom_id res chain seq x y z
N MET A 1 -1.47 -12.13 -7.07
CA MET A 1 -1.47 -11.27 -8.27
C MET A 1 -2.85 -10.65 -8.40
N ALA A 2 -2.96 -9.32 -8.35
CA ALA A 2 -4.25 -8.59 -8.35
C ALA A 2 -5.18 -8.99 -9.51
N SER A 3 -4.61 -9.28 -10.68
CA SER A 3 -5.36 -9.74 -11.86
C SER A 3 -6.15 -11.04 -11.64
N LYS A 4 -5.59 -12.02 -10.90
CA LYS A 4 -6.30 -13.27 -10.58
C LYS A 4 -7.47 -13.02 -9.64
N GLU A 5 -7.29 -12.13 -8.66
CA GLU A 5 -8.36 -11.75 -7.73
C GLU A 5 -9.47 -10.97 -8.44
N LYS A 6 -9.14 -10.08 -9.38
CA LYS A 6 -10.11 -9.32 -10.17
C LYS A 6 -11.01 -10.24 -11.00
N ALA A 7 -10.43 -11.21 -11.71
CA ALA A 7 -11.19 -12.18 -12.51
C ALA A 7 -12.18 -12.99 -11.65
N THR A 8 -11.73 -13.51 -10.51
CA THR A 8 -12.61 -14.25 -9.60
C THR A 8 -13.75 -13.37 -9.04
N ARG A 9 -13.49 -12.09 -8.77
CA ARG A 9 -14.54 -11.17 -8.31
C ARG A 9 -15.56 -10.87 -9.42
N LEU A 10 -15.13 -10.73 -10.67
CA LEU A 10 -16.05 -10.58 -11.81
C LEU A 10 -16.93 -11.81 -12.01
N GLU A 11 -16.37 -13.01 -11.87
CA GLU A 11 -17.14 -14.25 -11.92
C GLU A 11 -18.16 -14.34 -10.77
N GLN A 12 -17.77 -13.96 -9.55
CA GLN A 12 -18.69 -13.90 -8.42
C GLN A 12 -19.82 -12.90 -8.66
N GLU A 13 -19.53 -11.72 -9.21
CA GLU A 13 -20.55 -10.73 -9.54
C GLU A 13 -21.56 -11.28 -10.56
N ARG A 14 -21.07 -11.93 -11.62
CA ARG A 14 -21.92 -12.60 -12.62
C ARG A 14 -22.80 -13.67 -11.98
N TYR A 15 -22.20 -14.53 -11.15
CA TYR A 15 -22.92 -15.58 -10.44
C TYR A 15 -24.04 -15.01 -9.56
N TRP A 16 -23.75 -14.00 -8.73
CA TRP A 16 -24.78 -13.36 -7.91
C TRP A 16 -25.85 -12.65 -8.73
N GLY A 17 -25.47 -12.06 -9.86
CA GLY A 17 -26.41 -11.47 -10.83
C GLY A 17 -27.37 -12.50 -11.42
N GLU A 18 -26.88 -13.67 -11.80
CA GLU A 18 -27.74 -14.77 -12.28
C GLU A 18 -28.67 -15.31 -11.20
N GLN A 19 -28.17 -15.48 -9.97
CA GLN A 19 -29.01 -15.90 -8.84
C GLN A 19 -30.10 -14.87 -8.54
N LEU A 20 -29.78 -13.57 -8.66
CA LEU A 20 -30.75 -12.49 -8.49
C LEU A 20 -31.84 -12.55 -9.56
N LYS A 21 -31.47 -12.77 -10.83
CA LYS A 21 -32.43 -12.94 -11.93
C LYS A 21 -33.34 -14.14 -11.70
N LYS A 22 -32.78 -15.30 -11.33
CA LYS A 22 -33.56 -16.52 -11.01
C LYS A 22 -34.53 -16.30 -9.85
N ARG A 23 -34.12 -15.57 -8.81
CA ARG A 23 -35.00 -15.22 -7.69
C ARG A 23 -36.11 -14.27 -8.15
N PHE A 24 -35.78 -13.31 -9.00
CA PHE A 24 -36.74 -12.35 -9.53
C PHE A 24 -37.82 -13.05 -10.37
N THR A 25 -37.43 -13.92 -11.31
CA THR A 25 -38.38 -14.67 -12.15
C THR A 25 -39.29 -15.58 -11.33
N LEU A 26 -38.76 -16.22 -10.28
CA LEU A 26 -39.55 -17.03 -9.36
C LEU A 26 -40.58 -16.20 -8.59
N LEU A 27 -40.20 -15.01 -8.12
CA LEU A 27 -41.12 -14.16 -7.35
C LEU A 27 -42.17 -13.49 -8.26
N THR A 28 -41.81 -13.09 -9.47
CA THR A 28 -42.78 -12.58 -10.45
C THR A 28 -43.73 -13.68 -10.90
N GLY A 29 -43.26 -14.92 -11.07
CA GLY A 29 -44.11 -16.08 -11.37
C GLY A 29 -45.09 -16.43 -10.25
N LYS A 30 -44.78 -16.04 -9.01
CA LYS A 30 -45.69 -16.14 -7.85
C LYS A 30 -46.65 -14.94 -7.74
N GLY A 31 -46.63 -14.01 -8.69
CA GLY A 31 -47.50 -12.83 -8.69
C GLY A 31 -47.13 -11.78 -7.65
N LEU A 32 -45.90 -11.77 -7.12
CA LEU A 32 -45.46 -10.69 -6.24
C LEU A 32 -45.19 -9.42 -7.03
N ASP A 33 -45.60 -8.29 -6.46
CA ASP A 33 -45.31 -6.97 -6.99
C ASP A 33 -43.86 -6.56 -6.72
N ALA A 34 -43.37 -5.57 -7.48
CA ALA A 34 -42.01 -5.05 -7.31
C ALA A 34 -41.74 -4.55 -5.87
N GLY A 35 -42.75 -4.02 -5.19
CA GLY A 35 -42.69 -3.59 -3.80
C GLY A 35 -42.33 -4.74 -2.86
N ARG A 36 -43.07 -5.85 -2.90
CA ARG A 36 -42.76 -7.02 -2.06
C ARG A 36 -41.48 -7.73 -2.50
N ILE A 37 -41.19 -7.80 -3.80
CA ILE A 37 -39.92 -8.37 -4.30
C ILE A 37 -38.71 -7.61 -3.76
N SER A 38 -38.79 -6.28 -3.67
CA SER A 38 -37.70 -5.46 -3.12
C SER A 38 -37.42 -5.72 -1.64
N ARG A 39 -38.45 -6.15 -0.89
CA ARG A 39 -38.37 -6.47 0.54
C ARG A 39 -37.93 -7.91 0.80
N ASP A 40 -37.98 -8.79 -0.20
CA ASP A 40 -37.51 -10.18 -0.09
C ASP A 40 -36.05 -10.23 0.42
N ALA A 41 -35.84 -10.99 1.49
CA ALA A 41 -34.55 -11.04 2.17
C ALA A 41 -33.45 -11.61 1.27
N ALA A 42 -33.77 -12.57 0.39
CA ALA A 42 -32.80 -13.15 -0.53
C ALA A 42 -32.42 -12.13 -1.62
N VAL A 43 -33.39 -11.40 -2.18
CA VAL A 43 -33.14 -10.30 -3.14
C VAL A 43 -32.24 -9.24 -2.51
N ARG A 44 -32.51 -8.81 -1.27
CA ARG A 44 -31.68 -7.82 -0.56
C ARG A 44 -30.27 -8.32 -0.33
N LYS A 45 -30.11 -9.57 0.11
CA LYS A 45 -28.80 -10.21 0.34
C LYS A 45 -27.98 -10.31 -0.95
N LEU A 46 -28.61 -10.73 -2.06
CA LEU A 46 -27.97 -10.84 -3.36
C LEU A 46 -27.51 -9.47 -3.88
N ARG A 47 -28.37 -8.45 -3.79
CA ARG A 47 -28.01 -7.07 -4.13
C ARG A 47 -26.85 -6.54 -3.28
N ALA A 48 -26.83 -6.85 -1.98
CA ALA A 48 -25.74 -6.47 -1.09
C ALA A 48 -24.40 -7.10 -1.53
N ARG A 49 -24.40 -8.39 -1.87
CA ARG A 49 -23.20 -9.09 -2.37
C ARG A 49 -22.68 -8.53 -3.67
N ILE A 50 -23.57 -8.20 -4.62
CA ILE A 50 -23.19 -7.53 -5.88
C ILE A 50 -22.52 -6.19 -5.58
N ARG A 51 -23.11 -5.36 -4.70
CA ARG A 51 -22.54 -4.06 -4.32
C ARG A 51 -21.18 -4.19 -3.65
N GLU A 52 -21.03 -5.11 -2.70
CA GLU A 52 -19.74 -5.38 -2.04
C GLU A 52 -18.68 -5.81 -3.05
N THR A 53 -19.05 -6.66 -4.00
CA THR A 53 -18.13 -7.16 -5.04
C THR A 53 -17.71 -6.04 -5.98
N GLY A 54 -18.65 -5.20 -6.43
CA GLY A 54 -18.37 -4.02 -7.24
C GLY A 54 -17.49 -2.99 -6.53
N GLN A 55 -17.69 -2.75 -5.22
CA GLN A 55 -16.80 -1.89 -4.43
C GLN A 55 -15.37 -2.41 -4.39
N ARG A 56 -15.20 -3.72 -4.20
CA ARG A 56 -13.86 -4.35 -4.23
C ARG A 56 -13.20 -4.24 -5.60
N LEU A 57 -13.96 -4.43 -6.68
CA LEU A 57 -13.46 -4.28 -8.05
C LEU A 57 -12.95 -2.86 -8.31
N ARG A 58 -13.73 -1.84 -7.92
CA ARG A 58 -13.30 -0.43 -8.02
C ARG A 58 -12.03 -0.15 -7.24
N ALA A 59 -11.92 -0.67 -6.02
CA ALA A 59 -10.71 -0.51 -5.22
C ALA A 59 -9.47 -1.18 -5.85
N ILE A 60 -9.65 -2.28 -6.58
CA ILE A 60 -8.56 -2.91 -7.36
C ILE A 60 -8.19 -2.01 -8.53
N GLU A 61 -9.17 -1.49 -9.28
CA GLU A 61 -8.95 -0.60 -10.43
C GLU A 61 -8.22 0.69 -10.03
N GLU A 62 -8.62 1.32 -8.92
CA GLU A 62 -7.95 2.51 -8.39
C GLU A 62 -6.48 2.22 -8.02
N ARG A 63 -6.19 1.02 -7.51
CA ARG A 63 -4.82 0.60 -7.19
C ARG A 63 -4.00 0.34 -8.46
N GLU A 64 -4.61 -0.26 -9.48
CA GLU A 64 -3.99 -0.49 -10.79
C GLU A 64 -3.62 0.86 -11.44
N GLN A 65 -4.54 1.82 -11.46
CA GLN A 65 -4.30 3.17 -11.98
C GLN A 65 -3.16 3.89 -11.24
N LYS A 66 -3.17 3.88 -9.90
CA LYS A 66 -2.09 4.47 -9.10
C LYS A 66 -0.74 3.78 -9.36
N ALA A 67 -0.73 2.47 -9.57
CA ALA A 67 0.49 1.74 -9.89
C ALA A 67 1.04 2.13 -11.27
N GLU A 68 0.16 2.30 -12.27
CA GLU A 68 0.52 2.78 -13.60
C GLU A 68 1.06 4.21 -13.58
N GLU A 69 0.41 5.13 -12.87
CA GLU A 69 0.89 6.50 -12.69
C GLU A 69 2.27 6.53 -12.03
N MET A 70 2.45 5.75 -10.95
CA MET A 70 3.74 5.64 -10.28
C MET A 70 4.81 4.99 -11.18
N ALA A 71 4.45 4.06 -12.05
CA ALA A 71 5.35 3.49 -13.04
C ALA A 71 5.77 4.52 -14.09
N ARG A 72 4.85 5.34 -14.59
CA ARG A 72 5.14 6.45 -15.52
C ARG A 72 6.07 7.48 -14.88
N LEU A 73 5.77 7.94 -13.67
CA LEU A 73 6.62 8.88 -12.94
C LEU A 73 8.03 8.32 -12.66
N LYS A 74 8.15 7.02 -12.38
CA LYS A 74 9.45 6.35 -12.24
C LYS A 74 10.19 6.28 -13.59
N ALA A 75 9.49 5.95 -14.67
CA ALA A 75 10.07 5.90 -16.01
C ALA A 75 10.57 7.29 -16.45
N GLU A 76 9.78 8.35 -16.23
CA GLU A 76 10.18 9.73 -16.51
C GLU A 76 11.39 10.17 -15.67
N LYS A 77 11.41 9.85 -14.37
CA LYS A 77 12.57 10.14 -13.49
C LYS A 77 13.84 9.37 -13.87
N LEU A 78 13.69 8.17 -14.42
CA LEU A 78 14.82 7.34 -14.88
C LEU A 78 15.31 7.78 -16.27
N ALA A 79 14.40 8.24 -17.13
CA ALA A 79 14.71 8.80 -18.45
C ALA A 79 15.28 10.22 -18.37
N ALA A 80 14.97 10.97 -17.30
CA ALA A 80 15.61 12.24 -17.03
C ALA A 80 17.12 12.02 -16.80
N PRO A 81 18.01 12.70 -17.56
CA PRO A 81 19.44 12.55 -17.39
C PRO A 81 19.78 12.91 -15.94
N LYS A 82 20.49 12.02 -15.24
CA LYS A 82 21.07 12.27 -13.92
C LYS A 82 22.07 13.42 -14.07
N ILE A 83 21.59 14.66 -13.99
CA ILE A 83 22.44 15.84 -13.95
C ILE A 83 23.32 15.66 -12.72
N LYS A 84 24.57 15.34 -13.02
CA LYS A 84 25.65 15.02 -12.12
C LYS A 84 25.71 16.04 -10.99
N LYS A 85 25.11 15.72 -9.83
CA LYS A 85 25.49 16.32 -8.53
C LYS A 85 26.87 15.85 -8.07
N SER A 86 27.79 15.56 -9.01
CA SER A 86 29.14 15.06 -8.76
C SER A 86 30.15 16.18 -8.47
N ARG A 87 29.71 17.34 -7.96
CA ARG A 87 30.62 18.44 -7.65
C ARG A 87 30.51 19.04 -6.25
N LYS A 88 29.64 18.53 -5.37
CA LYS A 88 29.54 19.06 -3.99
C LYS A 88 29.73 18.04 -2.85
N LYS A 89 29.99 16.76 -3.17
CA LYS A 89 30.33 15.73 -2.17
C LYS A 89 31.82 15.41 -2.03
N LYS A 90 32.68 15.82 -2.97
CA LYS A 90 34.12 15.55 -2.89
C LYS A 90 34.87 16.42 -1.87
N GLU A 91 34.25 17.42 -1.26
CA GLU A 91 34.93 18.34 -0.34
C GLU A 91 34.52 18.16 1.14
N MET A 92 33.62 17.21 1.43
CA MET A 92 33.16 16.94 2.81
C MET A 92 33.59 15.57 3.35
N GLU A 93 34.41 14.83 2.60
CA GLU A 93 34.94 13.51 2.96
C GLU A 93 36.38 13.58 3.50
N GLU A 94 36.77 14.71 4.09
CA GLU A 94 38.13 14.88 4.65
C GLU A 94 38.15 15.48 6.07
N LYS A 95 37.08 15.26 6.84
CA LYS A 95 37.17 15.36 8.31
C LYS A 95 36.50 14.14 8.93
N PRO A 96 37.25 13.16 9.47
CA PRO A 96 36.67 12.13 10.29
C PRO A 96 36.09 12.82 11.52
N ALA A 97 34.77 12.97 11.55
CA ALA A 97 34.05 13.39 12.74
C ALA A 97 34.24 12.28 13.79
N GLU A 98 35.27 12.43 14.64
CA GLU A 98 35.51 11.57 15.78
C GLU A 98 34.21 11.44 16.58
N SER A 99 33.66 10.22 16.61
CA SER A 99 32.45 9.90 17.34
C SER A 99 32.61 10.29 18.82
N LYS A 100 31.55 10.82 19.45
CA LYS A 100 31.49 11.10 20.91
C LYS A 100 32.03 9.95 21.77
N ARG A 101 31.96 8.71 21.27
CA ARG A 101 32.50 7.52 21.94
C ARG A 101 34.03 7.50 22.04
N GLN A 102 34.75 8.03 21.05
CA GLN A 102 36.21 8.13 21.05
C GLN A 102 36.69 9.27 21.96
N GLN A 103 35.99 10.41 21.98
CA GLN A 103 36.30 11.51 22.91
C GLN A 103 36.16 11.11 24.39
N LYS A 104 35.13 10.31 24.73
CA LYS A 104 34.94 9.80 26.09
C LYS A 104 36.05 8.83 26.51
N LYS A 105 36.63 8.09 25.55
CA LYS A 105 37.73 7.13 25.78
C LYS A 105 39.08 7.83 25.97
N LYS A 106 39.33 8.95 25.27
CA LYS A 106 40.51 9.81 25.46
C LYS A 106 40.48 10.52 26.83
N LYS A 107 39.34 11.11 27.23
CA LYS A 107 39.19 11.72 28.58
C LYS A 107 39.40 10.72 29.73
N LYS A 108 39.01 9.45 29.55
CA LYS A 108 39.24 8.41 30.58
C LYS A 108 40.71 7.97 30.68
N LYS A 109 41.47 8.04 29.58
CA LYS A 109 42.92 7.77 29.59
C LYS A 109 43.75 8.93 30.15
N GLU A 110 43.37 10.18 29.90
CA GLU A 110 44.06 11.35 30.46
C GLU A 110 43.80 11.56 31.96
N GLY A 111 42.65 11.12 32.47
CA GLY A 111 42.36 11.17 33.91
C GLY A 111 43.19 10.18 34.74
N GLN A 112 43.78 9.16 34.12
CA GLN A 112 44.52 8.10 34.81
C GLN A 112 46.05 8.35 34.83
N SER A 113 46.56 9.34 34.07
CA SER A 113 47.99 9.66 33.99
C SER A 113 48.46 10.83 34.87
N LYS A 114 47.55 11.48 35.62
CA LYS A 114 47.88 12.60 36.53
C LYS A 114 47.91 12.24 38.02
N GLY A 115 47.90 10.95 38.37
CA GLY A 115 47.85 10.48 39.76
C GLY A 115 49.17 10.00 40.39
N SER A 116 50.30 9.97 39.65
CA SER A 116 51.54 9.36 40.14
C SER A 116 52.78 10.27 40.04
N LYS A 117 52.87 11.27 40.92
CA LYS A 117 54.12 11.84 41.45
C LYS A 117 53.76 12.59 42.75
N GLN A 118 53.67 11.88 43.89
CA GLN A 118 54.70 11.74 44.97
C GLN A 118 54.76 13.01 45.86
N PRO A 119 54.91 12.88 47.20
CA PRO A 119 56.23 12.54 47.73
C PRO A 119 56.24 11.65 48.99
N SER A 120 57.32 10.88 49.11
CA SER A 120 58.07 10.69 50.35
C SER A 120 59.45 11.28 50.13
#